data_AF-A0A509ANQ4-F1
#
_entry.id   AF-A0A509ANQ4-F1
#
_cell.length_a   1.000
_cell.length_b   1.000
_cell.length_c   1.000
_cell.angle_alpha   90.00
_cell.angle_beta   90.00
_cell.angle_gamma   90.00
#
_symmetry.space_group_name_H-M   'P 1'
#
loop_
_entity.id
_entity.type
_entity.pdbx_description
1 polymer ?
#
loop_
_entity_poly.entity_id
_entity_poly.type
_entity_poly.pdbx_seq_one_letter_code
_entity_poly.pdbx_strand_id
1 'polypeptide(L)'
;MFKLVLKLLLAFLLTISVFLDTKYVDKNKLSYTLTNSSNFYKSKPYSNILTKIKNYTFKAIYKTKLLTYVNDINNLNLGKEKNEFYLIALPLSDKFNPFSGTFCHDNIQYSDKASLPIFIYDILLNKHIEVPWNFVIEKVDIKKNEIYNKITMPEINMPNNYKNINKVDRIFINVLDFKAKKNFLFLPNYIMKSLQLNCFDVVKLKFVKLETATSIILQPHDKKFFQLNEPKKILEEKLRYYSSLTKNSTICIFHNNFNYYFDVVKIDSEKKKDVEVASIQDSDVIFDFVKEKYP
;
A
#
# COMPACT_ATOMS: atom_id res chain seq x y z
N MET A 1 -20.19 -48.46 -21.97
CA MET A 1 -20.83 -47.18 -21.60
C MET A 1 -19.87 -46.14 -21.02
N PHE A 2 -18.99 -46.46 -20.04
CA PHE A 2 -18.14 -45.46 -19.37
C PHE A 2 -17.18 -44.67 -20.28
N LYS A 3 -16.58 -45.31 -21.30
CA LYS A 3 -15.69 -44.66 -22.28
C LYS A 3 -16.40 -43.67 -23.22
N LEU A 4 -17.72 -43.82 -23.40
CA LEU A 4 -18.51 -42.98 -24.31
C LEU A 4 -18.95 -41.69 -23.60
N VAL A 5 -19.32 -41.80 -22.32
CA VAL A 5 -19.63 -40.66 -21.44
C VAL A 5 -18.41 -39.77 -21.23
N LEU A 6 -17.21 -40.36 -21.06
CA LEU A 6 -15.97 -39.59 -20.90
C LEU A 6 -15.57 -38.80 -22.16
N LYS A 7 -15.83 -39.36 -23.35
CA LYS A 7 -15.59 -38.66 -24.62
C LYS A 7 -16.58 -37.51 -24.85
N LEU A 8 -17.84 -37.68 -24.43
CA LEU A 8 -18.86 -36.62 -24.50
C LEU A 8 -18.56 -35.47 -23.54
N LEU A 9 -18.08 -35.76 -22.33
CA LEU A 9 -17.64 -34.74 -21.36
C LEU A 9 -16.41 -33.96 -21.85
N LEU A 10 -15.45 -34.63 -22.51
CA LEU A 10 -14.29 -33.96 -23.10
C LEU A 10 -14.66 -33.05 -24.28
N ALA A 11 -15.61 -33.47 -25.12
CA ALA A 11 -16.11 -32.66 -26.23
C ALA A 11 -16.85 -31.41 -25.74
N PHE A 12 -17.61 -31.51 -24.64
CA PHE A 12 -18.32 -30.39 -24.04
C PHE A 12 -17.39 -29.34 -23.41
N LEU A 13 -16.24 -29.78 -22.87
CA LEU A 13 -15.17 -28.90 -22.37
C LEU A 13 -14.44 -28.14 -23.48
N LEU A 14 -14.31 -28.73 -24.67
CA LEU A 14 -13.69 -28.11 -25.85
C LEU A 14 -14.59 -27.08 -26.54
N THR A 15 -15.92 -27.22 -26.44
CA THR A 15 -16.85 -26.24 -27.01
C THR A 15 -16.99 -24.98 -26.16
N ILE A 16 -16.79 -25.07 -24.85
CA ILE A 16 -16.87 -23.91 -23.93
C ILE A 16 -15.67 -22.96 -24.10
N SER A 17 -14.53 -23.45 -24.60
CA SER A 17 -13.34 -22.60 -24.83
C SER A 17 -13.41 -21.73 -26.09
N VAL A 18 -14.43 -21.88 -26.95
CA VAL A 18 -14.51 -21.17 -28.25
C VAL A 18 -15.49 -20.00 -28.23
N PHE A 19 -16.19 -19.73 -27.13
CA PHE A 19 -17.16 -18.64 -27.05
C PHE A 19 -16.87 -17.75 -25.85
N LEU A 20 -15.94 -16.81 -26.02
CA LEU A 20 -15.85 -15.54 -25.27
C LEU A 20 -14.68 -14.73 -25.85
N ASP A 21 -14.89 -14.16 -27.04
CA ASP A 21 -14.22 -12.94 -27.43
C ASP A 21 -15.09 -12.21 -28.47
N THR A 22 -15.64 -11.07 -28.07
CA THR A 22 -15.51 -9.78 -28.76
C THR A 22 -16.45 -8.73 -28.16
N LYS A 23 -15.94 -7.48 -28.17
CA LYS A 23 -16.60 -6.18 -27.88
C LYS A 23 -16.54 -5.70 -26.42
N TYR A 24 -15.46 -5.00 -26.08
CA TYR A 24 -15.41 -3.53 -26.10
C TYR A 24 -13.96 -3.09 -25.84
N VAL A 25 -13.38 -2.33 -26.77
CA VAL A 25 -12.03 -1.74 -26.64
C VAL A 25 -12.22 -0.27 -26.34
N ASP A 26 -11.85 0.16 -25.13
CA ASP A 26 -11.47 1.54 -24.85
C ASP A 26 -10.01 1.58 -24.41
N LYS A 27 -9.17 2.14 -25.29
CA LYS A 27 -7.74 2.36 -25.08
C LYS A 27 -7.57 3.57 -24.19
N ASN A 28 -7.22 3.34 -22.92
CA ASN A 28 -6.28 4.12 -22.10
C ASN A 28 -6.53 3.82 -20.61
N LYS A 29 -5.88 2.78 -20.10
CA LYS A 29 -5.69 2.56 -18.66
C LYS A 29 -4.38 1.82 -18.46
N LEU A 30 -3.50 2.36 -17.63
CA LEU A 30 -2.34 1.67 -17.08
C LEU A 30 -2.84 0.41 -16.37
N SER A 31 -2.85 -0.70 -17.08
CA SER A 31 -3.29 -1.99 -16.56
C SER A 31 -2.24 -2.51 -15.57
N TYR A 32 -2.59 -2.58 -14.29
CA TYR A 32 -1.87 -3.44 -13.35
C TYR A 32 -2.16 -4.90 -13.68
N THR A 33 -1.43 -5.44 -14.64
CA THR A 33 -1.36 -6.88 -14.87
C THR A 33 -0.58 -7.53 -13.72
N LEU A 34 -1.20 -8.46 -13.00
CA LEU A 34 -0.50 -9.50 -12.26
C LEU A 34 0.27 -10.35 -13.29
N THR A 35 1.45 -9.90 -13.69
CA THR A 35 2.28 -10.64 -14.64
C THR A 35 2.97 -11.77 -13.91
N ASN A 36 2.78 -13.00 -14.42
CA ASN A 36 3.78 -14.04 -14.22
C ASN A 36 5.06 -13.52 -14.89
N SER A 37 6.11 -13.31 -14.10
CA SER A 37 7.40 -12.86 -14.62
C SER A 37 7.95 -13.87 -15.63
N SER A 38 7.98 -13.47 -16.90
CA SER A 38 8.69 -14.17 -17.96
C SER A 38 10.17 -13.78 -17.92
N ASN A 39 10.93 -14.41 -17.02
CA ASN A 39 12.37 -14.59 -17.21
C ASN A 39 12.61 -16.08 -17.46
N PHE A 40 12.71 -16.43 -18.74
CA PHE A 40 13.08 -17.76 -19.22
C PHE A 40 14.53 -18.07 -18.84
N TYR A 41 14.76 -18.50 -17.60
CA TYR A 41 15.81 -19.48 -17.35
C TYR A 41 15.33 -20.79 -18.00
N LYS A 42 16.07 -21.27 -19.00
CA LYS A 42 15.86 -22.60 -19.62
C LYS A 42 15.85 -23.67 -18.52
N SER A 43 14.67 -23.99 -18.02
CA SER A 43 14.44 -25.12 -17.12
C SER A 43 13.61 -26.15 -17.87
N LYS A 44 14.02 -27.41 -17.74
CA LYS A 44 13.52 -28.56 -18.51
C LYS A 44 11.99 -28.63 -18.50
N PRO A 45 11.33 -29.07 -19.59
CA PRO A 45 9.88 -28.92 -19.84
C PRO A 45 8.96 -29.69 -18.87
N TYR A 46 9.51 -30.42 -17.91
CA TYR A 46 8.82 -31.15 -16.84
C TYR A 46 9.12 -30.57 -15.44
N SER A 47 9.18 -29.25 -15.28
CA SER A 47 9.00 -28.63 -13.95
C SER A 47 7.54 -28.79 -13.51
N ASN A 48 7.27 -30.02 -13.06
CA ASN A 48 6.02 -30.74 -12.90
C ASN A 48 4.92 -29.98 -12.15
N ILE A 49 3.66 -30.14 -12.59
CA ILE A 49 2.43 -29.72 -11.88
C ILE A 49 2.51 -29.93 -10.36
N LEU A 50 3.14 -31.02 -9.91
CA LEU A 50 3.37 -31.33 -8.50
C LEU A 50 4.18 -30.26 -7.74
N THR A 51 5.21 -29.66 -8.34
CA THR A 51 5.99 -28.58 -7.70
C THR A 51 5.16 -27.30 -7.59
N LYS A 52 4.34 -27.00 -8.61
CA LYS A 52 3.39 -25.88 -8.57
C LYS A 52 2.33 -26.07 -7.48
N ILE A 53 1.76 -27.27 -7.38
CA ILE A 53 0.80 -27.64 -6.32
C ILE A 53 1.48 -27.53 -4.95
N LYS A 54 2.66 -28.12 -4.78
CA LYS A 54 3.44 -28.05 -3.53
C LYS A 54 3.68 -26.59 -3.11
N ASN A 55 4.10 -25.72 -4.03
CA ASN A 55 4.30 -24.30 -3.76
C ASN A 55 3.00 -23.58 -3.37
N TYR A 56 1.90 -23.89 -4.04
CA TYR A 56 0.59 -23.35 -3.67
C TYR A 56 0.18 -23.77 -2.26
N THR A 57 0.32 -25.06 -1.94
CA THR A 57 0.00 -25.60 -0.62
C THR A 57 0.85 -24.95 0.47
N PHE A 58 2.16 -24.79 0.26
CA PHE A 58 3.02 -24.10 1.21
C PHE A 58 2.64 -22.63 1.41
N LYS A 59 2.31 -21.91 0.33
CA LYS A 59 1.80 -20.53 0.40
C LYS A 59 0.50 -20.44 1.18
N ALA A 60 -0.43 -21.35 0.92
CA ALA A 60 -1.72 -21.42 1.62
C ALA A 60 -1.52 -21.70 3.12
N ILE A 61 -0.70 -22.69 3.47
CA ILE A 61 -0.37 -23.02 4.87
C ILE A 61 0.26 -21.82 5.57
N TYR A 62 1.24 -21.16 4.94
CA TYR A 62 1.89 -20.00 5.53
C TYR A 62 0.90 -18.85 5.76
N LYS A 63 0.06 -18.54 4.76
CA LYS A 63 -0.99 -17.52 4.88
C LYS A 63 -1.96 -17.84 6.01
N THR A 64 -2.38 -19.09 6.16
CA THR A 64 -3.24 -19.52 7.26
C THR A 64 -2.57 -19.31 8.60
N LYS A 65 -1.30 -19.76 8.76
CA LYS A 65 -0.54 -19.56 10.00
C LYS A 65 -0.40 -18.07 10.37
N LEU A 66 -0.10 -17.23 9.37
CA LEU A 66 0.03 -15.79 9.57
C LEU A 66 -1.32 -15.17 9.99
N LEU A 67 -2.41 -15.57 9.34
CA LEU A 67 -3.75 -15.08 9.67
C LEU A 67 -4.19 -15.50 11.06
N THR A 68 -3.93 -16.75 11.45
CA THR A 68 -4.17 -17.25 12.81
C THR A 68 -3.36 -16.46 13.83
N TYR A 69 -2.06 -16.29 13.60
CA TYR A 69 -1.18 -15.48 14.47
C TYR A 69 -1.72 -14.06 14.68
N VAL A 70 -2.08 -13.37 13.59
CA VAL A 70 -2.61 -11.99 13.65
C VAL A 70 -3.98 -11.95 14.35
N ASN A 71 -4.84 -12.93 14.13
CA ASN A 71 -6.13 -13.00 14.80
C ASN A 71 -5.96 -13.22 16.31
N ASP A 72 -5.07 -14.11 16.71
CA ASP A 72 -4.84 -14.45 18.12
C ASP A 72 -4.24 -13.27 18.89
N ILE A 73 -3.23 -12.60 18.33
CA ILE A 73 -2.63 -11.42 18.98
C ILE A 73 -3.63 -10.26 19.09
N ASN A 74 -4.50 -10.06 18.09
CA ASN A 74 -5.54 -9.04 18.14
C ASN A 74 -6.59 -9.36 19.19
N ASN A 75 -7.02 -10.62 19.32
CA ASN A 75 -7.95 -11.04 20.37
C ASN A 75 -7.35 -10.86 21.77
N LEU A 76 -6.07 -11.20 21.95
CA LEU A 76 -5.35 -10.97 23.21
C LEU A 76 -5.24 -9.48 23.53
N ASN A 77 -4.98 -8.63 22.53
CA ASN A 77 -4.91 -7.19 22.71
C ASN A 77 -6.27 -6.58 23.05
N LEU A 78 -7.33 -7.02 22.40
CA LEU A 78 -8.71 -6.62 22.71
C LEU A 78 -9.09 -7.00 24.14
N GLY A 79 -8.78 -8.23 24.58
CA GLY A 79 -9.03 -8.67 25.95
C GLY A 79 -8.20 -7.94 27.01
N LYS A 80 -7.11 -7.29 26.62
CA LYS A 80 -6.26 -6.44 27.49
C LYS A 80 -6.51 -4.95 27.30
N GLU A 81 -7.57 -4.57 26.58
CA GLU A 81 -7.93 -3.19 26.25
C GLU A 81 -6.81 -2.36 25.59
N LYS A 82 -5.87 -3.03 24.92
CA LYS A 82 -4.78 -2.34 24.22
C LYS A 82 -5.31 -1.59 22.99
N ASN A 83 -4.76 -0.40 22.76
CA ASN A 83 -5.06 0.44 21.59
C ASN A 83 -4.12 0.15 20.40
N GLU A 84 -3.75 -1.11 20.19
CA GLU A 84 -2.84 -1.51 19.12
C GLU A 84 -3.33 -2.80 18.43
N PHE A 85 -3.23 -2.84 17.11
CA PHE A 85 -3.68 -3.94 16.27
C PHE A 85 -2.58 -4.38 15.33
N TYR A 86 -2.55 -5.66 15.01
CA TYR A 86 -1.64 -6.24 14.04
C TYR A 86 -2.43 -6.51 12.76
N LEU A 87 -1.89 -6.10 11.62
CA LEU A 87 -2.53 -6.27 10.31
C LEU A 87 -1.51 -6.77 9.29
N ILE A 88 -2.00 -7.52 8.31
CA ILE A 88 -1.20 -8.04 7.21
C ILE A 88 -1.20 -7.01 6.08
N ALA A 89 -0.03 -6.52 5.68
CA ALA A 89 0.13 -5.47 4.69
C ALA A 89 0.06 -6.01 3.25
N LEU A 90 -0.69 -5.31 2.41
CA LEU A 90 -0.79 -5.54 0.96
C LEU A 90 -0.78 -4.19 0.23
N PRO A 91 -0.42 -4.14 -1.07
CA PRO A 91 -0.45 -2.90 -1.83
C PRO A 91 -1.88 -2.52 -2.22
N LEU A 92 -2.17 -1.22 -2.21
CA LEU A 92 -3.36 -0.67 -2.86
C LEU A 92 -3.34 -1.01 -4.36
N SER A 93 -4.53 -1.23 -4.90
CA SER A 93 -4.77 -1.50 -6.33
C SER A 93 -6.00 -0.73 -6.79
N ASP A 94 -6.25 -0.71 -8.08
CA ASP A 94 -7.41 0.00 -8.68
C ASP A 94 -8.76 -0.43 -8.10
N LYS A 95 -8.84 -1.62 -7.48
CA LYS A 95 -10.04 -2.05 -6.75
C LYS A 95 -10.42 -1.10 -5.60
N PHE A 96 -9.44 -0.42 -5.01
CA PHE A 96 -9.65 0.56 -3.95
C PHE A 96 -9.74 2.00 -4.49
N ASN A 97 -9.59 2.19 -5.81
CA ASN A 97 -9.73 3.50 -6.39
C ASN A 97 -11.17 3.98 -6.21
N PRO A 98 -11.39 5.15 -5.59
CA PRO A 98 -12.72 5.74 -5.49
C PRO A 98 -13.34 5.98 -6.88
N PHE A 99 -14.66 6.21 -6.95
CA PHE A 99 -15.32 6.53 -8.23
C PHE A 99 -14.87 7.90 -8.76
N SER A 100 -14.98 8.11 -10.08
CA SER A 100 -14.68 9.43 -10.64
C SER A 100 -15.53 10.53 -9.98
N GLY A 101 -14.91 11.67 -9.72
CA GLY A 101 -15.53 12.79 -8.99
C GLY A 101 -15.48 12.67 -7.47
N THR A 102 -15.04 11.53 -6.91
CA THR A 102 -14.84 11.39 -5.46
C THR A 102 -13.40 11.73 -5.05
N PHE A 103 -13.24 12.17 -3.81
CA PHE A 103 -11.93 12.53 -3.27
C PHE A 103 -10.95 11.35 -3.36
N CYS A 104 -9.68 11.64 -3.67
CA CYS A 104 -8.61 10.66 -3.87
C CYS A 104 -8.77 9.72 -5.09
N HIS A 105 -9.79 9.90 -5.96
CA HIS A 105 -9.84 9.22 -7.26
C HIS A 105 -8.52 9.42 -8.04
N ASP A 106 -7.93 8.34 -8.53
CA ASP A 106 -6.63 8.27 -9.22
C ASP A 106 -5.41 8.76 -8.41
N ASN A 107 -5.58 9.09 -7.13
CA ASN A 107 -4.52 9.61 -6.26
C ASN A 107 -4.20 8.66 -5.08
N ILE A 108 -4.78 7.45 -5.05
CA ILE A 108 -4.56 6.49 -3.95
C ILE A 108 -3.08 6.12 -3.75
N GLN A 109 -2.27 6.15 -4.81
CA GLN A 109 -0.82 5.87 -4.74
C GLN A 109 0.03 7.10 -4.39
N TYR A 110 -0.58 8.29 -4.38
CA TYR A 110 0.01 9.61 -4.18
C TYR A 110 -0.66 10.31 -2.98
N SER A 111 -0.85 9.55 -1.91
CA SER A 111 -1.52 9.96 -0.66
C SER A 111 -0.99 9.11 0.51
N ASP A 112 -1.22 9.54 1.75
CA ASP A 112 -0.94 8.73 2.94
C ASP A 112 -2.12 7.84 3.37
N LYS A 113 -3.09 7.63 2.47
CA LYS A 113 -4.36 6.99 2.79
C LYS A 113 -4.31 5.49 2.60
N ALA A 114 -4.83 4.77 3.58
CA ALA A 114 -4.83 3.31 3.60
C ALA A 114 -6.24 2.73 3.77
N SER A 115 -6.52 1.61 3.11
CA SER A 115 -7.78 0.89 3.32
C SER A 115 -7.65 -0.03 4.53
N LEU A 116 -8.50 0.20 5.54
CA LEU A 116 -8.53 -0.54 6.80
C LEU A 116 -9.69 -1.54 6.83
N PRO A 117 -9.65 -2.54 7.72
CA PRO A 117 -10.76 -3.47 7.87
C PRO A 117 -11.87 -2.87 8.73
N ILE A 118 -13.12 -3.25 8.45
CA ILE A 118 -14.32 -2.67 9.09
C ILE A 118 -14.33 -2.75 10.62
N PHE A 119 -13.74 -3.79 11.22
CA PHE A 119 -13.70 -3.89 12.69
C PHE A 119 -12.94 -2.73 13.36
N ILE A 120 -12.00 -2.09 12.65
CA ILE A 120 -11.30 -0.90 13.15
C ILE A 120 -12.28 0.27 13.26
N TYR A 121 -13.18 0.43 12.29
CA TYR A 121 -14.23 1.45 12.34
C TYR A 121 -15.15 1.24 13.54
N ASP A 122 -15.60 0.00 13.77
CA ASP A 122 -16.45 -0.33 14.93
C ASP A 122 -15.77 0.04 16.25
N ILE A 123 -14.46 -0.20 16.38
CA ILE A 123 -13.68 0.16 17.56
C ILE A 123 -13.55 1.68 17.72
N LEU A 124 -13.33 2.42 16.63
CA LEU A 124 -13.25 3.87 16.66
C LEU A 124 -14.56 4.49 17.16
N LEU A 125 -15.69 4.00 16.65
CA LEU A 125 -17.02 4.45 17.07
C LEU A 125 -17.30 4.11 18.54
N ASN A 126 -17.05 2.86 18.95
CA ASN A 126 -17.29 2.41 20.32
C ASN A 126 -16.42 3.15 21.34
N LYS A 127 -15.22 3.58 20.95
CA LYS A 127 -14.32 4.38 21.79
C LYS A 127 -14.55 5.89 21.67
N HIS A 128 -15.55 6.33 20.90
CA HIS A 128 -15.83 7.74 20.63
C HIS A 128 -14.58 8.51 20.16
N ILE A 129 -13.77 7.88 19.30
CA ILE A 129 -12.60 8.52 18.73
C ILE A 129 -13.03 9.42 17.59
N GLU A 130 -12.87 10.72 17.77
CA GLU A 130 -13.18 11.74 16.77
C GLU A 130 -12.20 11.72 15.60
N VAL A 131 -12.69 12.17 14.44
CA VAL A 131 -11.88 12.43 13.25
C VAL A 131 -10.95 13.64 13.49
N PRO A 132 -9.80 13.75 12.79
CA PRO A 132 -9.26 12.82 11.80
C PRO A 132 -8.67 11.54 12.41
N TRP A 133 -8.93 10.39 11.78
CA TRP A 133 -8.42 9.09 12.22
C TRP A 133 -7.02 8.81 11.69
N ASN A 134 -6.04 9.34 12.41
CA ASN A 134 -4.63 9.11 12.12
C ASN A 134 -4.11 7.87 12.86
N PHE A 135 -3.23 7.14 12.18
CA PHE A 135 -2.58 5.97 12.75
C PHE A 135 -1.08 6.00 12.48
N VAL A 136 -0.31 5.48 13.42
CA VAL A 136 1.08 5.10 13.18
C VAL A 136 1.15 3.62 12.81
N ILE A 137 1.95 3.31 11.80
CA ILE A 137 2.27 1.94 11.41
C ILE A 137 3.76 1.65 11.50
N GLU A 138 4.08 0.47 12.03
CA GLU A 138 5.46 0.00 12.23
C GLU A 138 5.56 -1.44 11.72
N LYS A 139 6.66 -1.79 11.04
CA LYS A 139 6.90 -3.17 10.61
C LYS A 139 7.12 -4.08 11.83
N VAL A 140 6.56 -5.28 11.78
CA VAL A 140 6.75 -6.30 12.82
C VAL A 140 7.58 -7.44 12.27
N ASP A 141 8.75 -7.66 12.87
CA ASP A 141 9.64 -8.75 12.49
C ASP A 141 9.12 -10.08 13.05
N ILE A 142 8.46 -10.84 12.18
CA ILE A 142 8.01 -12.20 12.49
C ILE A 142 9.10 -13.19 12.09
N LYS A 143 9.57 -13.99 13.05
CA LYS A 143 10.49 -15.10 12.78
C LYS A 143 9.83 -16.10 11.82
N LYS A 144 10.25 -16.09 10.55
CA LYS A 144 9.82 -17.05 9.54
C LYS A 144 10.64 -18.33 9.70
N ASN A 145 9.98 -19.48 9.79
CA ASN A 145 10.65 -20.78 9.74
C ASN A 145 11.38 -20.91 8.39
N GLU A 146 12.57 -21.53 8.37
CA GLU A 146 13.44 -21.65 7.19
C GLU A 146 12.72 -22.19 5.95
N ILE A 147 11.76 -23.08 6.14
CA ILE A 147 10.93 -23.65 5.07
C ILE A 147 10.18 -22.54 4.30
N TYR A 148 9.74 -21.48 5.00
CA TYR A 148 9.00 -20.37 4.43
C TYR A 148 9.90 -19.27 3.85
N ASN A 149 11.19 -19.22 4.21
CA ASN A 149 12.14 -18.23 3.66
C ASN A 149 12.33 -18.40 2.15
N LYS A 150 12.15 -19.62 1.64
CA LYS A 150 12.22 -19.93 0.21
C LYS A 150 10.94 -19.61 -0.55
N ILE A 151 9.87 -19.19 0.14
CA ILE A 151 8.60 -18.86 -0.50
C ILE A 151 8.59 -17.39 -0.91
N THR A 152 8.70 -17.16 -2.20
CA THR A 152 8.43 -15.84 -2.78
C THR A 152 6.93 -15.60 -2.81
N MET A 153 6.44 -14.66 -1.99
CA MET A 153 5.09 -14.12 -2.13
C MET A 153 4.97 -13.36 -3.46
N PRO A 154 3.77 -13.12 -4.00
CA PRO A 154 3.62 -12.28 -5.18
C PRO A 154 4.36 -10.96 -4.93
N GLU A 155 5.35 -10.69 -5.77
CA GLU A 155 6.08 -9.43 -5.69
C GLU A 155 5.10 -8.31 -6.02
N ILE A 156 5.24 -7.21 -5.31
CA ILE A 156 4.59 -5.98 -5.71
C ILE A 156 5.32 -5.56 -6.98
N ASN A 157 4.66 -5.66 -8.14
CA ASN A 157 5.13 -4.99 -9.36
C ASN A 157 4.99 -3.48 -9.13
N MET A 158 5.92 -2.94 -8.34
CA MET A 158 6.05 -1.52 -8.17
C MET A 158 6.73 -1.00 -9.42
N PRO A 159 6.17 0.01 -10.10
CA PRO A 159 6.88 0.63 -11.19
C PRO A 159 8.30 1.00 -10.73
N ASN A 160 9.28 0.80 -11.61
CA ASN A 160 10.72 1.06 -11.39
C ASN A 160 11.05 2.51 -10.96
N ASN A 161 10.05 3.35 -10.78
CA ASN A 161 10.16 4.78 -10.49
C ASN A 161 10.52 5.06 -9.02
N TYR A 162 10.25 4.15 -8.10
CA TYR A 162 10.56 4.35 -6.67
C TYR A 162 11.98 3.85 -6.30
N LYS A 163 13.03 4.41 -6.90
CA LYS A 163 14.43 4.01 -6.63
C LYS A 163 15.01 4.64 -5.35
N ASN A 164 14.58 5.84 -5.00
CA ASN A 164 15.22 6.66 -3.97
C ASN A 164 14.31 6.96 -2.77
N ILE A 165 13.44 6.02 -2.39
CA ILE A 165 12.57 6.19 -1.21
C ILE A 165 13.40 5.97 0.07
N ASN A 166 13.42 6.95 0.95
CA ASN A 166 14.07 6.83 2.25
C ASN A 166 13.41 5.73 3.08
N LYS A 167 14.24 5.00 3.81
CA LYS A 167 13.80 3.95 4.74
C LYS A 167 13.49 4.58 6.10
N VAL A 168 12.34 4.22 6.67
CA VAL A 168 11.92 4.66 8.00
C VAL A 168 11.39 3.48 8.80
N ASP A 169 11.45 3.58 10.13
CA ASP A 169 10.97 2.52 11.02
C ASP A 169 9.44 2.56 11.18
N ARG A 170 8.86 3.75 11.04
CA ARG A 170 7.43 3.99 11.15
C ARG A 170 6.96 5.12 10.24
N ILE A 171 5.71 5.04 9.82
CA ILE A 171 5.05 6.11 9.07
C ILE A 171 3.66 6.36 9.63
N PHE A 172 3.14 7.55 9.40
CA PHE A 172 1.81 7.94 9.79
C PHE A 172 0.90 7.91 8.55
N ILE A 173 -0.30 7.38 8.75
CA ILE A 173 -1.31 7.18 7.70
C ILE A 173 -2.67 7.68 8.17
N ASN A 174 -3.55 7.93 7.22
CA ASN A 174 -4.96 8.20 7.46
C ASN A 174 -5.83 7.19 6.71
N VAL A 175 -7.11 7.17 7.02
CA VAL A 175 -8.06 6.21 6.45
C VAL A 175 -8.48 6.66 5.05
N LEU A 176 -8.36 5.75 4.09
CA LEU A 176 -8.98 5.87 2.76
C LEU A 176 -10.45 5.42 2.83
N ASP A 177 -10.65 4.19 3.27
CA ASP A 177 -11.95 3.55 3.47
C ASP A 177 -11.81 2.35 4.42
N PHE A 178 -12.93 1.68 4.69
CA PHE A 178 -12.99 0.46 5.51
C PHE A 178 -13.30 -0.81 4.71
N LYS A 179 -12.89 -0.87 3.43
CA LYS A 179 -13.20 -1.98 2.52
C LYS A 179 -12.22 -3.16 2.63
N ALA A 180 -11.15 -3.04 3.41
CA ALA A 180 -10.17 -4.11 3.52
C ALA A 180 -10.79 -5.36 4.17
N LYS A 181 -10.34 -6.54 3.74
CA LYS A 181 -10.74 -7.79 4.38
C LYS A 181 -10.21 -7.83 5.82
N LYS A 182 -10.92 -8.50 6.72
CA LYS A 182 -10.51 -8.70 8.12
C LYS A 182 -9.04 -9.11 8.21
N ASN A 183 -8.30 -8.46 9.12
CA ASN A 183 -6.87 -8.63 9.38
C ASN A 183 -5.91 -8.17 8.26
N PHE A 184 -6.41 -7.54 7.19
CA PHE A 184 -5.56 -6.97 6.13
C PHE A 184 -5.63 -5.44 6.14
N LEU A 185 -4.53 -4.82 5.75
CA LEU A 185 -4.39 -3.38 5.49
C LEU A 185 -3.82 -3.19 4.08
N PHE A 186 -4.37 -2.26 3.32
CA PHE A 186 -3.86 -1.94 1.98
C PHE A 186 -3.20 -0.56 1.97
N LEU A 187 -1.94 -0.52 1.56
CA LEU A 187 -1.07 0.65 1.65
C LEU A 187 -0.67 1.17 0.26
N PRO A 188 -0.46 2.49 0.12
CA PRO A 188 0.25 3.04 -1.03
C PRO A 188 1.62 2.39 -1.19
N ASN A 189 2.01 2.25 -2.45
CA ASN A 189 3.26 1.61 -2.85
C ASN A 189 4.48 2.24 -2.17
N TYR A 190 4.59 3.58 -2.18
CA TYR A 190 5.74 4.26 -1.57
C TYR A 190 5.84 4.00 -0.05
N ILE A 191 4.71 3.86 0.65
CA ILE A 191 4.69 3.54 2.09
C ILE A 191 5.26 2.15 2.34
N MET A 192 4.83 1.16 1.54
CA MET A 192 5.39 -0.19 1.65
C MET A 192 6.91 -0.18 1.43
N LYS A 193 7.41 0.59 0.46
CA LYS A 193 8.86 0.76 0.25
C LYS A 193 9.56 1.44 1.42
N SER A 194 8.99 2.52 1.93
CA SER A 194 9.53 3.30 3.05
C SER A 194 9.72 2.42 4.30
N LEU A 195 8.73 1.57 4.60
CA LEU A 195 8.76 0.60 5.70
C LEU A 195 9.43 -0.74 5.36
N GLN A 196 9.97 -0.90 4.15
CA GLN A 196 10.61 -2.13 3.69
C GLN A 196 9.69 -3.36 3.82
N LEU A 197 8.41 -3.18 3.51
CA LEU A 197 7.39 -4.21 3.57
C LEU A 197 7.30 -4.99 2.26
N ASN A 198 7.24 -6.31 2.38
CA ASN A 198 6.78 -7.18 1.32
C ASN A 198 5.27 -7.47 1.49
N CYS A 199 4.64 -7.96 0.43
CA CYS A 199 3.31 -8.56 0.55
C CYS A 199 3.29 -9.59 1.67
N PHE A 200 2.27 -9.53 2.52
CA PHE A 200 2.08 -10.41 3.66
C PHE A 200 3.08 -10.24 4.82
N ASP A 201 3.86 -9.16 4.84
CA ASP A 201 4.51 -8.75 6.10
C ASP A 201 3.45 -8.17 7.06
N VAL A 202 3.72 -8.22 8.35
CA VAL A 202 2.81 -7.75 9.39
C VAL A 202 3.25 -6.38 9.87
N VAL A 203 2.27 -5.51 10.10
CA VAL A 203 2.47 -4.20 10.69
C VAL A 203 1.67 -4.09 11.99
N LYS A 204 2.21 -3.32 12.92
CA LYS A 204 1.50 -2.85 14.11
C LYS A 204 0.86 -1.51 13.76
N LEU A 205 -0.43 -1.37 14.01
CA LEU A 205 -1.26 -0.20 13.81
C LEU A 205 -1.67 0.35 15.18
N LYS A 206 -1.44 1.64 15.42
CA LYS A 206 -1.87 2.31 16.66
C LYS A 206 -2.49 3.66 16.34
N PHE A 207 -3.61 3.97 16.98
CA PHE A 207 -4.25 5.29 16.85
C PHE A 207 -3.38 6.38 17.48
N VAL A 208 -3.31 7.53 16.84
CA VAL A 208 -2.56 8.69 17.30
C VAL A 208 -3.33 9.97 17.05
N LYS A 209 -3.28 10.91 18.01
CA LYS A 209 -3.68 12.30 17.78
C LYS A 209 -2.43 13.06 17.34
N LEU A 210 -2.53 13.80 16.24
CA LEU A 210 -1.44 14.57 15.66
C LEU A 210 -1.68 16.06 15.92
N GLU A 211 -0.61 16.81 16.16
CA GLU A 211 -0.66 18.27 16.16
C GLU A 211 -0.68 18.80 14.73
N THR A 212 -1.25 19.99 14.53
CA THR A 212 -1.25 20.67 13.24
C THR A 212 0.14 21.24 12.93
N ALA A 213 0.57 21.08 11.68
CA ALA A 213 1.81 21.66 11.18
C ALA A 213 1.64 23.17 10.98
N THR A 214 2.70 23.93 11.24
CA THR A 214 2.76 25.37 10.92
C THR A 214 3.66 25.63 9.72
N SER A 215 4.78 24.90 9.63
CA SER A 215 5.67 24.98 8.47
C SER A 215 6.38 23.65 8.21
N ILE A 216 6.66 23.38 6.94
CA ILE A 216 7.33 22.16 6.49
C ILE A 216 8.37 22.51 5.43
N ILE A 217 9.58 21.97 5.62
CA ILE A 217 10.67 22.08 4.66
C ILE A 217 10.80 20.76 3.91
N LEU A 218 10.68 20.83 2.60
CA LEU A 218 10.80 19.69 1.69
C LEU A 218 12.06 19.79 0.84
N GLN A 219 12.67 18.63 0.57
CA GLN A 219 13.77 18.51 -0.38
C GLN A 219 13.29 17.76 -1.62
N PRO A 220 13.10 18.43 -2.76
CA PRO A 220 12.82 17.76 -4.03
C PRO A 220 13.97 16.82 -4.42
N HIS A 221 13.66 15.70 -5.07
CA HIS A 221 14.71 14.78 -5.53
C HIS A 221 15.36 15.22 -6.84
N ASP A 222 14.62 15.86 -7.74
CA ASP A 222 15.05 16.23 -9.09
C ASP A 222 14.76 17.71 -9.33
N LYS A 223 15.72 18.42 -9.95
CA LYS A 223 15.58 19.84 -10.34
C LYS A 223 14.40 20.13 -11.26
N LYS A 224 13.86 19.12 -11.96
CA LYS A 224 12.64 19.25 -12.78
C LYS A 224 11.45 19.82 -12.02
N PHE A 225 11.41 19.64 -10.69
CA PHE A 225 10.38 20.27 -9.87
C PHE A 225 10.43 21.80 -10.00
N PHE A 226 11.61 22.40 -9.94
CA PHE A 226 11.79 23.86 -10.06
C PHE A 226 11.57 24.38 -11.49
N GLN A 227 11.47 23.49 -12.48
CA GLN A 227 11.17 23.83 -13.89
C GLN A 227 9.67 23.85 -14.19
N LEU A 228 8.82 23.46 -13.23
CA LEU A 228 7.37 23.55 -13.36
C LEU A 228 6.92 25.01 -13.35
N ASN A 229 5.79 25.29 -14.01
CA ASN A 229 5.08 26.54 -13.84
C ASN A 229 4.35 26.51 -12.49
N GLU A 230 4.58 27.49 -11.63
CA GLU A 230 3.96 27.57 -10.28
C GLU A 230 4.19 26.29 -9.40
N PRO A 231 5.43 25.86 -9.15
CA PRO A 231 5.71 24.58 -8.48
C PRO A 231 5.13 24.48 -7.06
N LYS A 232 5.10 25.60 -6.32
CA LYS A 232 4.50 25.66 -4.98
C LYS A 232 3.01 25.33 -5.00
N LYS A 233 2.26 25.98 -5.89
CA LYS A 233 0.82 25.78 -6.05
C LYS A 233 0.48 24.35 -6.46
N ILE A 234 1.21 23.79 -7.43
CA ILE A 234 1.05 22.38 -7.83
C ILE A 234 1.27 21.45 -6.64
N LEU A 235 2.30 21.71 -5.84
CA LEU A 235 2.55 20.91 -4.65
C LEU A 235 1.39 21.00 -3.65
N GLU A 236 0.95 22.20 -3.30
CA GLU A 236 -0.16 22.42 -2.36
C GLU A 236 -1.44 21.71 -2.83
N GLU A 237 -1.77 21.83 -4.11
CA GLU A 237 -2.90 21.12 -4.73
C GLU A 237 -2.79 19.59 -4.62
N LYS A 238 -1.57 19.05 -4.63
CA LYS A 238 -1.32 17.61 -4.50
C LYS A 238 -1.23 17.16 -3.04
N LEU A 239 -0.73 18.01 -2.15
CA LEU A 239 -0.61 17.73 -0.73
C LEU A 239 -1.97 17.65 -0.03
N ARG A 240 -3.04 18.18 -0.61
CA ARG A 240 -4.41 17.96 -0.09
C ARG A 240 -4.79 16.48 0.09
N TYR A 241 -4.15 15.57 -0.65
CA TYR A 241 -4.39 14.13 -0.52
C TYR A 241 -3.65 13.50 0.66
N TYR A 242 -2.70 14.22 1.24
CA TYR A 242 -1.95 13.80 2.41
C TYR A 242 -2.60 14.39 3.67
N SER A 243 -2.81 13.57 4.68
CA SER A 243 -3.33 14.02 5.97
C SER A 243 -2.20 14.38 6.94
N SER A 244 -1.05 13.72 6.82
CA SER A 244 0.12 13.97 7.67
C SER A 244 1.42 13.78 6.90
N LEU A 245 2.51 14.36 7.42
CA LEU A 245 3.86 14.15 6.91
C LEU A 245 4.77 13.65 8.04
N THR A 246 5.67 12.72 7.71
CA THR A 246 6.65 12.15 8.64
C THR A 246 8.04 12.64 8.26
N LYS A 247 8.78 13.23 9.20
CA LYS A 247 10.16 13.68 9.02
C LYS A 247 11.05 12.53 8.55
N ASN A 248 12.02 12.83 7.69
CA ASN A 248 12.93 11.89 7.03
C ASN A 248 12.28 10.90 6.05
N SER A 249 10.95 10.84 5.97
CA SER A 249 10.27 10.02 4.97
C SER A 249 10.30 10.68 3.59
N THR A 250 10.06 9.88 2.55
CA THR A 250 9.88 10.38 1.18
C THR A 250 8.41 10.30 0.79
N ILE A 251 7.86 11.41 0.29
CA ILE A 251 6.54 11.48 -0.35
C ILE A 251 6.64 11.55 -1.87
N CYS A 252 5.54 11.28 -2.57
CA CYS A 252 5.49 11.23 -4.02
C CYS A 252 4.21 11.87 -4.53
N ILE A 253 4.32 12.88 -5.40
CA ILE A 253 3.17 13.43 -6.12
C ILE A 253 3.26 13.08 -7.60
N PHE A 254 2.12 13.07 -8.28
CA PHE A 254 2.03 12.85 -9.72
C PHE A 254 1.46 14.07 -10.43
N HIS A 255 2.22 14.58 -11.39
CA HIS A 255 1.84 15.72 -12.20
C HIS A 255 2.48 15.61 -13.59
N ASN A 256 1.73 15.94 -14.65
CA ASN A 256 2.18 15.89 -16.04
C ASN A 256 2.94 14.61 -16.42
N ASN A 257 2.36 13.46 -16.07
CA ASN A 257 2.93 12.13 -16.34
C ASN A 257 4.30 11.87 -15.69
N PHE A 258 4.66 12.65 -14.66
CA PHE A 258 5.91 12.52 -13.94
C PHE A 258 5.66 12.36 -12.44
N ASN A 259 6.43 11.46 -11.81
CA ASN A 259 6.44 11.29 -10.36
C ASN A 259 7.51 12.22 -9.77
N TYR A 260 7.11 13.18 -8.95
CA TYR A 260 8.02 14.04 -8.19
C TYR A 260 8.12 13.53 -6.77
N TYR A 261 9.35 13.29 -6.32
CA TYR A 261 9.65 12.79 -4.98
C TYR A 261 10.24 13.89 -4.11
N PHE A 262 9.87 13.89 -2.83
CA PHE A 262 10.34 14.87 -1.86
C PHE A 262 10.69 14.17 -0.55
N ASP A 263 11.84 14.50 0.01
CA ASP A 263 12.15 14.15 1.38
C ASP A 263 11.62 15.22 2.33
N VAL A 264 11.02 14.79 3.42
CA VAL A 264 10.56 15.69 4.47
C VAL A 264 11.73 16.01 5.39
N VAL A 265 12.28 17.21 5.29
CA VAL A 265 13.50 17.62 6.01
C VAL A 265 13.19 18.06 7.43
N LYS A 266 12.16 18.92 7.57
CA LYS A 266 11.79 19.52 8.84
C LYS A 266 10.29 19.77 8.89
N ILE A 267 9.72 19.60 10.07
CA ILE A 267 8.31 19.88 10.37
C ILE A 267 8.29 20.68 11.66
N ASP A 268 7.64 21.85 11.65
CA ASP A 268 7.31 22.58 12.87
C ASP A 268 5.80 22.46 13.13
N SER A 269 5.42 22.20 14.38
CA SER A 269 4.03 22.26 14.85
C SER A 269 3.76 23.57 15.59
N GLU A 270 2.52 23.78 16.01
CA GLU A 270 2.15 24.94 16.84
C GLU A 270 2.91 24.97 18.18
N LYS A 271 3.18 23.80 18.76
CA LYS A 271 3.77 23.70 20.11
C LYS A 271 5.27 23.45 20.11
N LYS A 272 5.79 22.82 19.05
CA LYS A 272 7.18 22.35 19.02
C LYS A 272 7.79 22.47 17.63
N LYS A 273 9.05 22.91 17.60
CA LYS A 273 9.86 22.91 16.38
C LYS A 273 10.52 21.55 16.17
N ASP A 274 10.74 21.22 14.91
CA ASP A 274 11.42 20.02 14.45
C ASP A 274 10.81 18.71 15.02
N VAL A 275 9.51 18.56 14.84
CA VAL A 275 8.75 17.37 15.24
C VAL A 275 8.93 16.24 14.23
N GLU A 276 8.69 15.01 14.70
CA GLU A 276 8.74 13.82 13.85
C GLU A 276 7.57 13.77 12.86
N VAL A 277 6.39 14.21 13.27
CA VAL A 277 5.16 14.13 12.48
C VAL A 277 4.25 15.29 12.85
N ALA A 278 3.49 15.78 11.87
CA ALA A 278 2.36 16.66 12.10
C ALA A 278 1.27 16.42 11.05
N SER A 279 0.03 16.77 11.40
CA SER A 279 -1.10 16.83 10.50
C SER A 279 -0.97 18.04 9.57
N ILE A 280 -1.27 17.84 8.29
CA ILE A 280 -1.36 18.90 7.28
C ILE A 280 -2.75 18.98 6.66
N GLN A 281 -3.69 18.19 7.17
CA GLN A 281 -5.06 18.16 6.70
C GLN A 281 -5.80 19.43 7.12
N ASP A 282 -6.54 20.03 6.19
CA ASP A 282 -7.45 21.17 6.43
C ASP A 282 -6.78 22.32 7.21
N SER A 283 -5.49 22.57 6.96
CA SER A 283 -4.67 23.55 7.68
C SER A 283 -3.78 24.38 6.76
N ASP A 284 -3.57 25.63 7.14
CA ASP A 284 -2.72 26.59 6.42
C ASP A 284 -1.24 26.36 6.76
N VAL A 285 -0.63 25.36 6.12
CA VAL A 285 0.77 24.98 6.33
C VAL A 285 1.67 25.72 5.34
N ILE A 286 2.72 26.36 5.85
CA ILE A 286 3.73 27.01 5.00
C ILE A 286 4.69 25.95 4.46
N PHE A 287 4.79 25.83 3.13
CA PHE A 287 5.73 24.93 2.47
C PHE A 287 6.94 25.68 1.88
N ASP A 288 8.12 25.27 2.31
CA ASP A 288 9.40 25.76 1.81
C ASP A 288 10.29 24.62 1.29
N PHE A 289 11.28 25.02 0.49
CA PHE A 289 12.11 24.09 -0.27
C PHE A 289 13.59 24.36 -0.05
N VAL A 290 14.35 23.28 0.06
CA VAL A 290 15.80 23.31 -0.10
C VAL A 290 16.17 22.86 -1.52
N LYS A 291 17.46 23.01 -1.87
CA LYS A 291 18.00 22.53 -3.13
C LYS A 291 17.73 21.03 -3.34
N GLU A 292 17.54 20.65 -4.60
CA GLU A 292 17.33 19.26 -5.00
C GLU A 292 18.40 18.31 -4.44
N LYS A 293 17.97 17.10 -4.07
CA LYS A 293 18.87 16.06 -3.52
C LYS A 293 19.81 15.49 -4.57
N TYR A 294 19.31 15.31 -5.79
CA TYR A 294 20.08 14.74 -6.90
C TYR A 294 20.11 15.76 -8.08
N PRO A 295 21.30 16.06 -8.62
CA PRO A 295 21.50 17.09 -9.64
C PRO A 295 21.01 16.72 -11.05
#